data_AF-A0A7W0TY10-F1
#
_entry.id   AF-A0A7W0TY10-F1
#
_cell.length_a   1.000
_cell.length_b   1.000
_cell.length_c   1.000
_cell.angle_alpha   90.00
_cell.angle_beta   90.00
_cell.angle_gamma   90.00
#
_symmetry.space_group_name_H-M   'P 1'
#
loop_
_entity.id
_entity.type
_entity.pdbx_description
1 polymer ?
#
loop_
_entity_poly.entity_id
_entity_poly.type
_entity_poly.pdbx_seq_one_letter_code
_entity_poly.pdbx_strand_id
1 'polypeptide(L)'
;MRYSMIAKSEAPAQGPERRKRRIPEIDDLVRGLEPGRVAQIELGEDEKARLVIEQIFKAGARQGKVVDVWEVGGKLYAEQMVGAAD
;
A
#
# COMPACT_ATOMS: atom_id res chain seq x y z
N MET A 1 -11.98 5.61 3.12
CA MET A 1 -10.65 5.08 3.43
C MET A 1 -10.13 5.65 4.76
N ARG A 2 -9.43 4.84 5.57
CA ARG A 2 -8.59 5.31 6.69
C ARG A 2 -7.26 4.55 6.67
N TYR A 3 -6.17 5.19 7.06
CA TYR A 3 -4.87 4.55 7.16
C TYR A 3 -4.14 4.93 8.45
N SER A 4 -3.28 4.02 8.92
CA SER A 4 -2.45 4.16 10.12
C SER A 4 -1.09 3.51 9.90
N MET A 5 -0.01 4.12 10.39
CA MET A 5 1.34 3.57 10.28
C MET A 5 1.63 2.66 11.48
N ILE A 6 2.07 1.43 11.23
CA ILE A 6 2.46 0.42 12.23
C ILE A 6 3.90 -0.06 12.00
N ALA A 7 4.50 -0.71 13.00
CA ALA A 7 5.82 -1.31 12.81
C ALA A 7 5.72 -2.57 11.94
N LYS A 8 6.75 -2.84 11.13
CA LYS A 8 6.79 -4.03 10.26
C LYS A 8 6.56 -5.34 11.02
N SER A 9 7.09 -5.45 12.24
CA SER A 9 6.94 -6.62 13.12
C SER A 9 5.51 -6.90 13.57
N GLU A 10 4.60 -5.93 13.42
CA GLU A 10 3.18 -6.04 13.76
C GLU A 10 2.30 -6.35 12.53
N ALA A 11 2.88 -6.33 11.33
CA ALA A 11 2.18 -6.60 10.09
C ALA A 11 2.16 -8.12 9.77
N PRO A 12 1.03 -8.67 9.31
CA PRO A 12 0.92 -10.08 8.92
C PRO A 12 1.58 -10.36 7.55
N ALA A 13 1.71 -11.64 7.16
CA ALA A 13 2.48 -12.06 5.97
C ALA A 13 1.85 -11.70 4.61
N GLN A 14 2.69 -11.57 3.57
CA GLN A 14 2.32 -11.15 2.21
C GLN A 14 1.56 -12.22 1.40
N GLY A 15 0.65 -11.78 0.52
CA GLY A 15 -0.19 -12.63 -0.36
C GLY A 15 -0.45 -12.01 -1.76
N PRO A 16 -0.94 -12.79 -2.75
CA PRO A 16 -0.80 -12.43 -4.18
C PRO A 16 -1.98 -11.73 -4.91
N GLU A 17 -1.62 -10.98 -5.97
CA GLU A 17 -2.38 -10.53 -7.17
C GLU A 17 -3.06 -9.11 -7.25
N ARG A 18 -3.17 -8.56 -8.49
CA ARG A 18 -3.29 -7.09 -8.82
C ARG A 18 -4.41 -6.70 -9.82
N ARG A 19 -4.77 -5.38 -9.96
CA ARG A 19 -5.35 -4.59 -11.14
C ARG A 19 -6.40 -3.49 -10.75
N LYS A 20 -6.42 -2.28 -11.37
CA LYS A 20 -7.66 -1.45 -11.58
C LYS A 20 -7.64 0.12 -11.69
N ARG A 21 -7.73 0.89 -10.58
CA ARG A 21 -8.34 2.27 -10.53
C ARG A 21 -7.35 3.45 -10.31
N ARG A 22 -7.88 4.61 -9.90
CA ARG A 22 -7.24 5.84 -9.37
C ARG A 22 -8.21 6.56 -8.41
N ILE A 23 -7.70 7.08 -7.29
CA ILE A 23 -8.30 7.83 -6.16
C ILE A 23 -7.17 8.76 -5.63
N PRO A 24 -7.44 10.01 -5.21
CA PRO A 24 -6.38 10.97 -4.88
C PRO A 24 -5.57 10.68 -3.60
N GLU A 25 -6.22 10.17 -2.54
CA GLU A 25 -5.62 9.97 -1.20
C GLU A 25 -4.38 9.05 -1.20
N ILE A 26 -4.21 8.25 -2.25
CA ILE A 26 -3.11 7.29 -2.40
C ILE A 26 -1.78 7.96 -2.72
N ASP A 27 -1.75 9.15 -3.35
CA ASP A 27 -0.49 9.84 -3.61
C ASP A 27 0.16 10.34 -2.31
N ASP A 28 -0.62 10.89 -1.37
CA ASP A 28 -0.08 11.35 -0.09
C ASP A 28 0.24 10.18 0.86
N LEU A 29 -0.55 9.09 0.84
CA LEU A 29 -0.18 7.83 1.50
C LEU A 29 1.20 7.35 1.04
N VAL A 30 1.41 7.22 -0.27
CA VAL A 30 2.70 6.75 -0.82
C VAL A 30 3.83 7.73 -0.55
N ARG A 31 3.56 9.04 -0.57
CA ARG A 31 4.55 10.06 -0.17
C ARG A 31 5.00 9.86 1.27
N GLY A 32 4.06 9.56 2.18
CA GLY A 32 4.30 9.28 3.59
C GLY A 32 4.87 7.89 3.91
N LEU A 33 4.92 6.94 2.97
CA LEU A 33 5.60 5.65 3.21
C LEU A 33 7.10 5.86 3.46
N GLU A 34 7.63 5.18 4.48
CA GLU A 34 9.04 5.20 4.85
C GLU A 34 9.59 3.76 4.94
N PRO A 35 10.88 3.56 4.64
CA PRO A 35 11.58 2.30 4.89
C PRO A 35 11.31 1.70 6.29
N GLY A 36 10.92 0.43 6.33
CA GLY A 36 10.68 -0.30 7.59
C GLY A 36 9.39 0.07 8.34
N ARG A 37 8.55 0.94 7.78
CA ARG A 37 7.19 1.22 8.26
C ARG A 37 6.15 0.64 7.32
N VAL A 38 5.05 0.16 7.89
CA VAL A 38 3.93 -0.40 7.12
C VAL A 38 2.71 0.48 7.32
N ALA A 39 2.12 0.98 6.24
CA ALA A 39 0.80 1.60 6.29
C ALA A 39 -0.27 0.50 6.31
N GLN A 40 -0.95 0.33 7.44
CA GLN A 40 -2.22 -0.42 7.48
C GLN A 40 -3.32 0.47 6.88
N ILE A 41 -4.11 -0.13 6.01
CA ILE A 41 -5.17 0.51 5.23
C ILE A 41 -6.47 -0.25 5.47
N GLU A 42 -7.47 0.48 5.96
CA GLU A 42 -8.82 -0.03 6.14
C GLU A 42 -9.73 0.52 5.03
N LEU A 43 -10.32 -0.43 4.31
CA LEU A 43 -11.21 -0.18 3.17
C LEU A 43 -12.63 0.09 3.69
N GLY A 44 -13.30 1.09 3.14
CA GLY A 44 -14.75 1.21 3.29
C GLY A 44 -15.49 0.06 2.59
N GLU A 45 -16.76 -0.17 2.94
CA GLU A 45 -17.58 -1.27 2.39
C GLU A 45 -17.69 -1.25 0.85
N ASP A 46 -17.67 -0.07 0.22
CA ASP A 46 -17.64 0.10 -1.24
C ASP A 46 -16.24 0.03 -1.88
N GLU A 47 -15.17 0.02 -1.08
CA GLU A 47 -13.79 0.14 -1.55
C GLU A 47 -13.16 -1.21 -1.88
N LYS A 48 -13.06 -1.52 -3.18
CA LYS A 48 -12.47 -2.79 -3.63
C LYS A 48 -10.95 -2.79 -3.44
N ALA A 49 -10.45 -3.65 -2.56
CA ALA A 49 -9.03 -3.87 -2.23
C ALA A 49 -8.10 -3.81 -3.47
N ARG A 50 -8.40 -4.64 -4.47
CA ARG A 50 -7.69 -4.72 -5.76
C ARG A 50 -7.46 -3.37 -6.45
N LEU A 51 -8.43 -2.46 -6.34
CA LEU A 51 -8.37 -1.12 -6.93
C LEU A 51 -7.43 -0.21 -6.15
N VAL A 52 -7.42 -0.30 -4.82
CA VAL A 52 -6.54 0.47 -3.93
C VAL A 52 -5.09 0.01 -4.09
N ILE A 53 -4.85 -1.31 -4.07
CA ILE A 53 -3.55 -1.94 -4.32
C ILE A 53 -2.86 -1.38 -5.58
N GLU A 54 -3.57 -1.31 -6.71
CA GLU A 54 -2.97 -0.79 -7.95
C GLU A 54 -2.50 0.66 -7.81
N GLN A 55 -3.28 1.49 -7.13
CA GLN A 55 -3.00 2.91 -7.05
C GLN A 55 -1.76 3.19 -6.26
N ILE A 56 -1.52 2.38 -5.23
CA ILE A 56 -0.32 2.41 -4.41
C ILE A 56 0.89 2.13 -5.31
N PHE A 57 0.85 1.10 -6.17
CA PHE A 57 1.91 0.87 -7.17
C PHE A 57 2.03 2.03 -8.19
N LYS A 58 0.91 2.60 -8.68
CA LYS A 58 0.92 3.73 -9.63
C LYS A 58 1.40 5.05 -9.03
N ALA A 59 1.19 5.28 -7.74
CA ALA A 59 1.76 6.41 -7.01
C ALA A 59 3.24 6.13 -6.71
N GLY A 60 3.59 4.92 -6.30
CA GLY A 60 4.97 4.48 -6.08
C GLY A 60 5.85 4.73 -7.30
N ALA A 61 5.46 4.19 -8.44
CA ALA A 61 6.16 4.39 -9.71
C ALA A 61 6.28 5.87 -10.13
N ARG A 62 5.27 6.71 -9.87
CA ARG A 62 5.33 8.16 -10.13
C ARG A 62 6.23 8.93 -9.17
N GLN A 63 6.44 8.41 -7.97
CA GLN A 63 7.24 9.03 -6.91
C GLN A 63 8.64 8.39 -6.77
N GLY A 64 9.02 7.48 -7.69
CA GLY A 64 10.31 6.76 -7.62
C GLY A 64 10.42 5.76 -6.47
N LYS A 65 9.30 5.34 -5.87
CA LYS A 65 9.26 4.40 -4.75
C LYS A 65 8.84 3.01 -5.22
N VAL A 66 9.67 2.00 -4.92
CA VAL A 66 9.24 0.60 -4.93
C VAL A 66 8.39 0.37 -3.68
N VAL A 67 7.11 0.06 -3.87
CA VAL A 67 6.17 -0.24 -2.80
C VAL A 67 5.74 -1.68 -2.95
N ASP A 68 5.71 -2.43 -1.85
CA ASP A 68 5.04 -3.73 -1.79
C ASP A 68 3.68 -3.59 -1.07
N VAL A 69 2.69 -4.40 -1.47
CA VAL A 69 1.31 -4.31 -0.96
C VAL A 69 0.68 -5.68 -0.85
N TRP A 70 0.10 -5.99 0.30
CA TRP A 70 -0.55 -7.27 0.60
C TRP A 70 -1.86 -7.11 1.38
N GLU A 71 -2.69 -8.16 1.37
CA GLU A 71 -3.98 -8.21 2.06
C GLU A 71 -3.99 -9.30 3.13
N VAL A 72 -4.44 -8.98 4.34
CA VAL A 72 -4.72 -9.96 5.40
C VAL A 72 -5.94 -9.52 6.22
N GLY A 73 -6.89 -10.44 6.41
CA GLY A 73 -8.07 -10.20 7.25
C GLY A 73 -8.96 -9.05 6.76
N GLY A 74 -9.02 -8.83 5.44
CA GLY A 74 -9.77 -7.73 4.82
C GLY A 74 -9.10 -6.35 4.93
N LYS A 75 -7.90 -6.26 5.52
CA LYS A 75 -7.09 -5.05 5.57
C LYS A 75 -5.93 -5.12 4.59
N LEU A 76 -5.58 -3.98 4.01
CA LEU A 76 -4.40 -3.84 3.18
C LEU A 76 -3.21 -3.33 4.00
N TYR A 77 -2.02 -3.69 3.55
CA TYR A 77 -0.74 -3.30 4.15
C TYR A 77 0.18 -2.87 3.01
N ALA A 78 0.85 -1.73 3.15
CA ALA A 78 1.80 -1.21 2.17
C ALA A 78 3.11 -0.79 2.82
N GLU A 79 4.25 -1.17 2.21
CA GLU A 79 5.60 -0.86 2.69
C GLU A 79 6.46 -0.30 1.56
N GLN A 80 7.26 0.74 1.83
CA GLN A 80 8.34 1.12 0.91
C GLN A 80 9.51 0.13 1.03
N MET A 81 9.79 -0.59 -0.06
CA MET A 81 10.90 -1.52 -0.13
C MET A 81 12.23 -0.78 -0.28
N VAL A 82 13.24 -1.21 0.46
CA VAL A 82 14.64 -0.77 0.29
C VAL A 82 15.34 -1.75 -0.64
N GLY A 83 15.16 -1.57 -1.93
CA GLY A 83 15.72 -2.40 -3.01
C GLY A 83 15.58 -1.66 -4.33
N ALA A 84 16.60 -1.77 -5.19
CA ALA A 84 16.82 -0.82 -6.27
C ALA A 84 15.67 -0.76 -7.30
N ALA A 85 15.38 0.46 -7.75
CA ALA A 85 14.89 0.68 -9.10
C ALA A 85 16.12 0.60 -10.03
N ASP A 86 16.38 -0.60 -10.54
CA ASP A 86 17.29 -0.89 -11.65
C ASP A 86 16.51 -0.79 -12.98
#